data_AF-W2L6P7-F1
#
_entry.id   AF-W2L6P7-F1
#
_cell.length_a   1.000
_cell.length_b   1.000
_cell.length_c   1.000
_cell.angle_alpha   90.00
_cell.angle_beta   90.00
_cell.angle_gamma   90.00
#
_symmetry.space_group_name_H-M   'P 1'
#
loop_
_entity.id
_entity.type
_entity.pdbx_description
1 polymer ?
#
loop_
_entity_poly.entity_id
_entity_poly.type
_entity_poly.pdbx_seq_one_letter_code
_entity_poly.pdbx_strand_id
1 'polypeptide(L)' 'GHCWSHGGGRICEIPGCEKVSTQGGLCWAHGGGNRCKLEGCSRRSYQKYGYYCADHASLGKGESSA' A
#
# COMPACT_ATOMS: atom_id res chain seq x y z
N GLY A 1 -0.29 25.48 -16.11
CA GLY A 1 0.48 24.51 -15.32
C GLY A 1 -0.47 23.85 -14.36
N HIS A 2 -0.59 22.53 -14.40
CA HIS A 2 -1.50 21.77 -13.55
C HIS A 2 -0.81 21.57 -12.19
N CYS A 3 -1.12 22.42 -11.23
CA CYS A 3 -0.49 22.37 -9.92
C CYS A 3 -1.13 21.27 -9.08
N TRP A 4 -0.29 20.39 -8.52
CA TRP A 4 -0.60 19.44 -7.45
C TRP A 4 -1.02 20.17 -6.17
N SER A 5 -2.18 20.81 -6.12
CA SER A 5 -2.75 21.32 -4.87
C SER A 5 -3.12 20.14 -3.97
N HIS A 6 -2.18 19.81 -3.09
CA HIS A 6 -2.19 18.74 -2.11
C HIS A 6 -3.43 18.81 -1.20
N GLY A 7 -4.26 17.75 -1.19
CA GLY A 7 -5.42 17.63 -0.29
C GLY A 7 -6.51 16.65 -0.72
N GLY A 8 -6.49 16.15 -1.96
CA GLY A 8 -7.51 15.26 -2.52
C GLY A 8 -7.45 13.80 -2.06
N GLY A 9 -6.99 13.53 -0.84
CA GLY A 9 -7.08 12.19 -0.27
C GLY A 9 -8.45 11.97 0.35
N ARG A 10 -9.21 10.96 -0.09
CA ARG A 10 -10.44 10.56 0.61
C ARG A 10 -10.08 10.16 2.04
N ILE A 11 -10.93 10.40 3.02
CA ILE A 11 -10.75 9.88 4.38
C ILE A 11 -11.13 8.40 4.38
N CYS A 12 -10.56 7.63 5.31
CA CYS A 12 -10.94 6.25 5.54
C CYS A 12 -12.45 6.14 5.77
N GLU A 13 -13.09 5.15 5.14
CA GLU A 13 -14.52 4.87 5.32
C GLU A 13 -14.86 4.25 6.69
N ILE A 14 -13.85 3.91 7.50
CA ILE A 14 -14.07 3.35 8.84
C ILE A 14 -14.52 4.48 9.78
N PRO A 15 -15.66 4.34 10.47
CA PRO A 15 -16.17 5.36 11.37
C PRO A 15 -15.17 5.64 12.50
N GLY A 16 -14.89 6.92 12.74
CA GLY A 16 -13.88 7.36 13.73
C GLY A 16 -12.44 7.30 13.24
N CYS A 17 -12.18 6.94 11.97
CA CYS A 17 -10.84 6.97 11.40
C CYS A 17 -10.60 8.27 10.63
N GLU A 18 -9.73 9.13 11.15
CA GLU A 18 -9.35 10.40 10.51
C GLU A 18 -8.17 10.25 9.54
N LYS A 19 -7.72 9.01 9.31
CA LYS A 19 -6.59 8.73 8.41
C LYS A 19 -7.03 8.82 6.96
N VAL A 20 -6.13 9.31 6.10
CA VAL A 20 -6.35 9.37 4.66
C VAL A 20 -6.41 7.95 4.07
N SER A 21 -7.46 7.69 3.30
CA SER A 21 -7.61 6.52 2.44
C SER A 21 -6.56 6.54 1.35
N THR A 22 -5.83 5.45 1.24
CA THR A 22 -4.82 5.23 0.19
C THR A 22 -5.43 4.53 -1.02
N GLN A 23 -6.28 3.52 -0.81
CA GLN A 23 -6.92 2.76 -1.88
C GLN A 23 -8.21 2.12 -1.37
N GLY A 24 -9.24 2.05 -2.22
CA GLY A 24 -10.49 1.37 -1.90
C GLY A 24 -11.26 1.99 -0.74
N GLY A 25 -11.08 3.29 -0.49
CA GLY A 25 -11.73 4.01 0.59
C GLY A 25 -11.17 3.72 1.99
N LEU A 26 -10.13 2.89 2.12
CA LEU A 26 -9.55 2.52 3.40
C LEU A 26 -8.17 3.14 3.57
N CYS A 27 -7.82 3.48 4.81
CA CYS A 27 -6.47 3.92 5.17
C CYS A 27 -5.52 2.74 5.31
N TRP A 28 -4.21 3.01 5.37
CA TRP A 28 -3.17 1.99 5.49
C TRP A 28 -3.41 0.96 6.61
N ALA A 29 -3.93 1.40 7.75
CA ALA A 29 -4.20 0.51 8.89
C ALA A 29 -5.44 -0.38 8.64
N HIS A 30 -6.42 0.16 7.92
CA HIS A 30 -7.70 -0.50 7.66
C HIS A 30 -7.75 -1.26 6.33
N GLY A 31 -6.61 -1.46 5.64
CA GLY A 31 -6.54 -2.24 4.38
C GLY A 31 -6.32 -1.40 3.12
N GLY A 32 -6.06 -0.10 3.29
CA GLY A 32 -5.69 0.80 2.22
C GLY A 32 -4.30 0.53 1.65
N GLY A 33 -4.27 -0.05 0.47
CA GLY A 33 -3.06 -0.30 -0.30
C GLY A 33 -2.50 -1.70 -0.11
N ASN A 34 -1.42 -1.99 -0.84
CA ASN A 34 -0.94 -3.36 -0.96
C ASN A 34 -0.24 -3.85 0.33
N ARG A 35 -0.58 -5.07 0.73
CA ARG A 35 0.12 -5.83 1.78
C ARG A 35 1.19 -6.72 1.15
N CYS A 36 2.16 -7.10 1.97
CA CYS A 36 3.19 -8.07 1.59
C CYS A 36 2.53 -9.36 1.10
N LYS A 37 2.91 -9.83 -0.08
CA LYS A 37 2.48 -11.12 -0.63
C LYS A 37 2.97 -12.32 0.19
N LEU A 38 3.95 -12.13 1.07
CA LEU A 38 4.39 -13.21 1.95
C LEU A 38 3.31 -13.57 2.97
N GLU A 39 2.97 -14.85 3.02
CA GLU A 39 2.09 -15.45 4.02
C GLU A 39 2.55 -15.11 5.45
N GLY A 40 1.61 -14.69 6.29
CA GLY A 40 1.90 -14.25 7.67
C GLY A 40 2.53 -12.86 7.79
N CYS A 41 2.77 -12.14 6.69
CA CYS A 41 3.32 -10.79 6.73
C CYS A 41 2.26 -9.71 6.49
N SER A 42 1.88 -8.96 7.53
CA SER A 42 0.93 -7.84 7.40
C SER A 42 1.59 -6.49 7.08
N ARG A 43 2.88 -6.48 6.70
CA ARG A 43 3.63 -5.25 6.41
C ARG A 43 3.20 -4.64 5.07
N ARG A 44 3.42 -3.33 4.91
CA ARG A 44 3.22 -2.61 3.64
C ARG A 44 4.11 -3.21 2.56
N SER A 45 3.52 -3.50 1.41
CA SER A 45 4.28 -3.85 0.22
C SER A 45 4.54 -2.70 -0.72
N TYR A 46 5.52 -2.90 -1.58
CA TYR A 46 5.92 -1.93 -2.58
C TYR A 46 6.00 -2.61 -3.94
N GLN A 47 5.45 -1.95 -4.96
CA GLN A 47 5.50 -2.46 -6.34
C GLN A 47 6.95 -2.66 -6.82
N LYS A 48 7.88 -1.77 -6.44
CA LYS A 48 9.33 -1.91 -6.71
C LYS A 48 9.97 -3.18 -6.12
N TYR A 49 9.29 -3.81 -5.17
CA TYR A 49 9.67 -5.05 -4.52
C TYR A 49 8.71 -6.19 -4.90
N GLY A 50 8.01 -6.10 -6.03
CA GLY A 50 7.11 -7.17 -6.49
C GLY A 50 5.92 -7.44 -5.57
N TYR A 51 5.40 -6.41 -4.89
CA TYR A 51 4.37 -6.53 -3.84
C TYR A 51 4.83 -7.27 -2.58
N TYR A 52 6.13 -7.23 -2.29
CA TYR A 52 6.68 -7.58 -0.98
C TYR A 52 7.05 -6.33 -0.16
N CYS A 53 7.18 -6.49 1.16
CA CYS A 53 7.65 -5.42 2.05
C CYS A 53 9.15 -5.20 1.92
N ALA A 54 9.69 -4.15 2.54
CA ALA A 54 11.12 -3.84 2.47
C ALA A 54 12.03 -4.97 3.00
N ASP A 55 11.56 -5.70 4.02
CA ASP A 55 12.25 -6.85 4.60
C ASP A 55 12.21 -8.08 3.67
N HIS A 56 11.10 -8.26 2.97
CA HIS A 56 10.89 -9.33 1.99
C HIS A 56 11.18 -8.89 0.55
N ALA A 57 11.91 -7.78 0.36
CA ALA A 57 12.18 -7.22 -0.95
C ALA A 57 12.96 -8.19 -1.86
N SER A 58 13.72 -9.09 -1.24
CA SER A 58 14.46 -10.18 -1.87
C SER A 58 13.55 -11.19 -2.58
N LEU A 59 12.33 -11.42 -2.08
CA LEU A 59 11.39 -12.38 -2.66
C LEU A 59 10.78 -11.89 -3.98
N GLY A 60 10.57 -10.58 -4.12
CA GLY A 60 9.95 -10.00 -5.31
C GLY A 60 10.88 -9.76 -6.49
N LYS A 61 12.19 -9.98 -6.31
CA LYS A 61 13.19 -9.83 -7.38
C LYS A 61 13.53 -11.15 -8.09
N GLY A 62 12.94 -12.27 -7.67
CA GLY A 62 13.17 -13.60 -8.24
C GLY A 62 12.20 -14.03 -9.34
N GLU A 63 11.07 -13.33 -9.53
CA GLU A 63 10.06 -13.66 -10.55
C GLU A 63 10.39 -12.93 -11.88
N SER A 64 11.57 -13.20 -12.41
CA SER A 64 11.97 -12.89 -13.79
C SER A 64 12.73 -14.10 -14.30
N SER A 65 12.00 -15.18 -14.53
CA SER A 65 12.54 -16.39 -15.14
C SER A 65 11.43 -17.02 -15.99
N ALA A 66 11.24 -16.44 -17.17
CA ALA A 66 10.91 -17.09 -18.46
C ALA A 66 10.62 -16.01 -19.50
#